data_AF-A0A2Z6RDI3-F1
#
_entry.id   AF-A0A2Z6RDI3-F1
#
_cell.length_a   1.000
_cell.length_b   1.000
_cell.length_c   1.000
_cell.angle_alpha   90.00
_cell.angle_beta   90.00
_cell.angle_gamma   90.00
#
_symmetry.space_group_name_H-M   'P 1'
#
loop_
_entity.id
_entity.type
_entity.pdbx_description
1 polymer ?
#
loop_
_entity_poly.entity_id
_entity_poly.type
_entity_poly.pdbx_seq_one_letter_code
_entity_poly.pdbx_strand_id
1 'polypeptide(L)'
;MMSQQTIISPSTDGIMDIKNTFKILTLNISGLNTTIKQEHLINFMNINDIKILGVTEMKLKINTRQYLYKNHKDYKACFKDTNSLFHKNPLPIWHRQDFKSHIDFIWVNYEIISDLIYASTNKPHIVSTDYSVVTAYFSYDDSIFKNKAVAIAKRYNTYTIINYKVITQDEWKAFTEQMEELCPIEESTYLSDSRSLNQLWNEIKSIFKQAFTKLPHKKDNPFLKQLPESIVYFKKKMR
;
A
#
# COMPACT_ATOMS: atom_id res chain seq x y z
N MET A 1 13.47 31.92 13.78
CA MET A 1 13.21 31.46 12.40
C MET A 1 13.66 30.00 12.33
N MET A 2 12.73 29.05 12.49
CA MET A 2 13.06 27.62 12.48
C MET A 2 12.10 26.90 11.56
N SER A 3 12.65 26.31 10.50
CA SER A 3 12.10 25.14 9.81
C SER A 3 13.14 24.68 8.79
N GLN A 4 14.09 23.87 9.24
CA GLN A 4 14.75 22.91 8.37
C GLN A 4 14.92 21.62 9.16
N GLN A 5 14.03 20.67 8.89
CA GLN A 5 14.37 19.24 9.00
C GLN A 5 13.57 18.52 7.92
N THR A 6 14.21 18.39 6.75
CA THR A 6 13.82 17.40 5.76
C THR A 6 14.79 16.25 5.90
N ILE A 7 14.36 15.18 6.56
CA ILE A 7 15.00 13.87 6.38
C ILE A 7 13.89 12.93 5.92
N ILE A 8 13.69 12.91 4.60
CA ILE A 8 13.00 11.83 3.92
C ILE A 8 14.10 10.96 3.35
N SER A 9 14.36 9.81 3.96
CA SER A 9 15.18 8.76 3.36
C SER A 9 14.26 7.74 2.66
N PRO A 10 14.45 7.47 1.35
CA PRO A 10 13.79 6.36 0.67
C PRO A 10 14.28 4.99 1.16
N SER A 11 13.47 3.95 0.97
CA SER A 11 13.72 2.57 1.40
C SER A 11 15.03 2.02 0.87
N THR A 12 15.90 1.53 1.75
CA THR A 12 17.07 0.72 1.39
C THR A 12 16.65 -0.73 1.08
N ASP A 13 15.97 -0.93 -0.07
CA ASP A 13 15.74 -2.24 -0.73
C ASP A 13 14.39 -2.95 -0.53
N GLY A 14 13.26 -2.25 -0.41
CA GLY A 14 11.96 -2.93 -0.50
C GLY A 14 10.71 -2.04 -0.57
N ILE A 15 9.71 -2.49 -1.33
CA ILE A 15 8.36 -1.95 -1.27
C ILE A 15 7.77 -2.31 0.09
N MET A 16 7.25 -1.32 0.82
CA MET A 16 6.53 -1.56 2.07
C MET A 16 5.29 -2.43 1.83
N ASP A 17 5.22 -3.58 2.51
CA ASP A 17 4.06 -4.44 2.45
C ASP A 17 2.99 -4.01 3.47
N ILE A 18 2.17 -3.06 3.06
CA ILE A 18 1.05 -2.57 3.85
C ILE A 18 -0.23 -3.28 3.41
N LYS A 19 -0.80 -4.10 4.30
CA LYS A 19 -2.06 -4.82 4.06
C LYS A 19 -3.23 -3.84 3.84
N ASN A 20 -4.21 -4.26 3.04
CA ASN A 20 -5.42 -3.49 2.71
C ASN A 20 -5.11 -2.10 2.12
N THR A 21 -4.16 -2.04 1.19
CA THR A 21 -3.79 -0.81 0.48
C THR A 21 -3.99 -0.94 -1.03
N PHE A 22 -4.26 0.20 -1.64
CA PHE A 22 -4.31 0.33 -3.10
C PHE A 22 -2.95 0.86 -3.56
N LYS A 23 -2.16 0.03 -4.25
CA LYS A 23 -0.79 0.35 -4.65
C LYS A 23 -0.74 0.81 -6.11
N ILE A 24 -0.25 2.04 -6.31
CA ILE A 24 0.04 2.63 -7.62
C ILE A 24 1.54 2.81 -7.71
N LEU A 25 2.15 2.39 -8.81
CA LEU A 25 3.58 2.53 -9.05
C LEU A 25 3.82 3.20 -10.41
N THR A 26 4.97 3.87 -10.55
CA THR A 26 5.47 4.32 -11.85
C THR A 26 6.90 3.80 -12.05
N LEU A 27 7.23 3.38 -13.26
CA LEU A 27 8.52 2.82 -13.60
C LEU A 27 8.95 3.24 -15.00
N ASN A 28 10.12 3.89 -15.09
CA ASN A 28 10.83 4.02 -16.36
C ASN A 28 11.58 2.71 -16.63
N ILE A 29 11.17 2.00 -17.68
CA ILE A 29 11.71 0.67 -17.98
C ILE A 29 12.96 0.75 -18.87
N SER A 30 13.12 1.86 -19.61
CA SER A 30 14.22 2.04 -20.56
C SER A 30 14.36 0.84 -21.53
N GLY A 31 13.23 0.36 -22.08
CA GLY A 31 13.18 -0.74 -23.02
C GLY A 31 12.77 -2.09 -22.43
N LEU A 32 11.65 -2.63 -22.91
CA LEU A 32 11.10 -3.93 -22.51
C LEU A 32 11.19 -4.99 -23.64
N ASN A 33 12.30 -5.00 -24.37
CA ASN A 33 12.46 -5.80 -25.59
C ASN A 33 12.77 -7.29 -25.33
N THR A 34 13.20 -7.64 -24.12
CA THR A 34 13.62 -9.01 -23.75
C THR A 34 12.55 -9.71 -22.92
N THR A 35 12.31 -10.99 -23.19
CA THR A 35 11.39 -11.84 -22.41
C THR A 35 11.76 -11.93 -20.92
N ILE A 36 13.05 -11.95 -20.58
CA ILE A 36 13.50 -12.00 -19.18
C ILE A 36 13.09 -10.74 -18.40
N LYS A 37 13.31 -9.54 -18.95
CA LYS A 37 12.83 -8.29 -18.31
C LYS A 37 11.32 -8.25 -18.20
N GLN A 38 10.63 -8.77 -19.23
CA GLN A 38 9.17 -8.90 -19.25
C GLN A 38 8.67 -9.78 -18.09
N GLU A 39 9.29 -10.95 -17.88
CA GLU A 39 8.99 -11.87 -16.77
C GLU A 39 9.30 -11.26 -15.41
N HIS A 40 10.49 -10.67 -15.25
CA HIS A 40 10.87 -10.01 -13.99
C HIS A 40 9.88 -8.91 -13.59
N LEU A 41 9.42 -8.12 -14.57
CA LEU A 41 8.43 -7.09 -14.31
C LEU A 41 7.08 -7.68 -13.87
N ILE A 42 6.59 -8.73 -14.53
CA ILE A 42 5.35 -9.41 -14.13
C ILE A 42 5.47 -9.97 -12.71
N ASN A 43 6.55 -10.67 -12.42
CA ASN A 43 6.77 -11.25 -11.09
C ASN A 43 6.83 -10.16 -10.02
N PHE A 44 7.52 -9.06 -10.31
CA PHE A 44 7.57 -7.91 -9.43
C PHE A 44 6.18 -7.31 -9.18
N MET A 45 5.35 -7.16 -10.21
CA MET A 45 3.98 -6.65 -10.05
C MET A 45 3.11 -7.58 -9.19
N ASN A 46 3.21 -8.89 -9.41
CA ASN A 46 2.42 -9.90 -8.71
C ASN A 46 2.84 -10.04 -7.23
N ILE A 47 4.15 -10.10 -6.95
CA ILE A 47 4.68 -10.23 -5.59
C ILE A 47 4.27 -9.03 -4.72
N ASN A 48 4.25 -7.83 -5.31
CA ASN A 48 3.97 -6.60 -4.58
C ASN A 48 2.49 -6.23 -4.53
N ASP A 49 1.60 -7.01 -5.14
CA ASP A 49 0.17 -6.72 -5.28
C ASP A 49 -0.11 -5.32 -5.84
N ILE A 50 0.56 -4.98 -6.95
CA ILE A 50 0.38 -3.69 -7.62
C ILE A 50 -1.00 -3.66 -8.29
N LYS A 51 -1.73 -2.56 -8.17
CA LYS A 51 -3.05 -2.41 -8.83
C LYS A 51 -2.96 -1.59 -10.12
N ILE A 52 -2.14 -0.54 -10.11
CA ILE A 52 -1.88 0.30 -11.29
C ILE A 52 -0.37 0.51 -11.44
N LEU A 53 0.15 0.33 -12.65
CA LEU A 53 1.54 0.61 -13.02
C LEU A 53 1.58 1.60 -14.19
N GLY A 54 2.15 2.78 -13.97
CA GLY A 54 2.57 3.68 -15.03
C GLY A 54 3.94 3.26 -15.57
N VAL A 55 4.02 2.93 -16.85
CA VAL A 55 5.27 2.54 -17.51
C VAL A 55 5.69 3.63 -18.47
N THR A 56 6.96 4.03 -18.44
CA THR A 56 7.54 5.00 -19.39
C THR A 56 8.76 4.43 -20.10
N GLU A 57 9.09 5.01 -21.25
CA GLU A 57 10.23 4.64 -22.11
C GLU A 57 10.31 3.14 -22.47
N MET A 58 9.18 2.55 -22.83
CA MET A 58 9.14 1.11 -23.08
C MET A 58 9.93 0.67 -24.33
N LYS A 59 10.29 1.61 -25.22
CA LYS A 59 11.13 1.45 -26.45
C LYS A 59 10.79 0.22 -27.30
N LEU A 60 9.51 -0.18 -27.34
CA LEU A 60 9.01 -1.30 -28.15
C LEU A 60 8.62 -0.84 -29.56
N LYS A 61 8.93 -1.67 -30.57
CA LYS A 61 8.40 -1.51 -31.94
C LYS A 61 6.88 -1.77 -31.96
N ILE A 62 6.13 -1.00 -32.74
CA ILE A 62 4.64 -1.05 -32.80
C ILE A 62 4.11 -2.49 -32.97
N ASN A 63 4.74 -3.28 -33.86
CA ASN A 63 4.26 -4.62 -34.22
C ASN A 63 4.49 -5.69 -33.14
N THR A 64 5.45 -5.50 -32.23
CA THR A 64 5.71 -6.44 -31.12
C THR A 64 4.88 -6.15 -29.87
N ARG A 65 4.20 -4.99 -29.80
CA ARG A 65 3.39 -4.57 -28.63
C ARG A 65 2.14 -5.42 -28.43
N GLN A 66 1.44 -5.77 -29.51
CA GLN A 66 0.22 -6.58 -29.47
C GLN A 66 0.45 -8.06 -29.10
N TYR A 67 1.72 -8.48 -29.09
CA TYR A 67 2.13 -9.85 -28.76
C TYR A 67 2.91 -9.92 -27.45
N LEU A 68 3.06 -8.80 -26.75
CA LEU A 68 3.70 -8.77 -25.46
C LEU A 68 2.99 -9.77 -24.55
N TYR A 69 3.75 -10.75 -24.07
CA TYR A 69 3.28 -11.84 -23.21
C TYR A 69 2.34 -12.90 -23.83
N LYS A 70 1.98 -12.82 -25.14
CA LYS A 70 1.06 -13.78 -25.79
C LYS A 70 1.47 -15.26 -25.66
N ASN A 71 2.76 -15.53 -25.44
CA ASN A 71 3.32 -16.88 -25.34
C ASN A 71 3.61 -17.34 -23.90
N HIS A 72 3.26 -16.56 -22.87
CA HIS A 72 3.45 -16.97 -21.48
C HIS A 72 2.34 -17.93 -21.03
N LYS A 73 2.70 -19.06 -20.40
CA LYS A 73 1.70 -20.00 -19.85
C LYS A 73 0.87 -19.38 -18.72
N ASP A 74 1.45 -18.43 -17.99
CA ASP A 74 0.78 -17.59 -16.98
C ASP A 74 0.21 -16.30 -17.57
N TYR A 75 0.03 -16.21 -18.89
CA TYR A 75 -0.69 -15.14 -19.60
C TYR A 75 -2.20 -15.16 -19.31
N LYS A 76 -2.60 -15.59 -18.11
CA LYS A 76 -3.79 -15.02 -17.47
C LYS A 76 -3.40 -13.60 -17.05
N ALA A 77 -3.29 -12.72 -18.05
CA ALA A 77 -2.72 -11.39 -18.00
C ALA A 77 -3.19 -10.64 -16.75
N CYS A 78 -2.35 -10.63 -15.70
CA CYS A 78 -2.64 -9.93 -14.48
C CYS A 78 -2.78 -8.43 -14.75
N PHE A 79 -2.17 -7.91 -15.82
CA PHE A 79 -2.24 -6.50 -16.19
C PHE A 79 -2.54 -6.29 -17.68
N LYS A 80 -3.28 -5.22 -18.00
CA LYS A 80 -3.53 -4.77 -19.37
C LYS A 80 -3.30 -3.28 -19.53
N ASP A 81 -2.84 -2.87 -20.70
CA ASP A 81 -2.79 -1.46 -21.07
C ASP A 81 -4.21 -0.90 -21.22
N THR A 82 -4.49 0.17 -20.49
CA THR A 82 -5.80 0.84 -20.47
C THR A 82 -6.22 1.30 -21.86
N ASN A 83 -5.33 1.92 -22.64
CA ASN A 83 -5.67 2.37 -23.99
C ASN A 83 -6.01 1.20 -24.92
N SER A 84 -5.26 0.09 -24.83
CA SER A 84 -5.52 -1.11 -25.63
C SER A 84 -6.89 -1.76 -25.38
N LEU A 85 -7.53 -1.49 -24.23
CA LEU A 85 -8.86 -2.00 -23.91
C LEU A 85 -9.98 -1.28 -24.65
N PHE A 86 -9.82 0.02 -24.92
CA PHE A 86 -10.86 0.86 -25.52
C PHE A 86 -10.58 1.25 -26.97
N HIS A 87 -9.31 1.15 -27.41
CA HIS A 87 -8.86 1.61 -28.72
C HIS A 87 -8.15 0.50 -29.48
N LYS A 88 -8.65 0.15 -30.68
CA LYS A 88 -7.97 -0.80 -31.57
C LYS A 88 -6.62 -0.28 -32.06
N ASN A 89 -6.54 1.03 -32.32
CA ASN A 89 -5.36 1.73 -32.79
C ASN A 89 -5.09 2.95 -31.89
N PRO A 90 -4.42 2.78 -30.75
CA PRO A 90 -4.15 3.88 -29.83
C PRO A 90 -3.28 4.94 -30.50
N LEU A 91 -3.59 6.22 -30.23
CA LEU A 91 -2.83 7.35 -30.76
C LEU A 91 -1.40 7.33 -30.22
N PRO A 92 -0.40 7.72 -31.02
CA PRO A 92 0.95 7.90 -30.50
C PRO A 92 0.95 8.96 -29.41
N ILE A 93 1.73 8.72 -28.36
CA ILE A 93 1.81 9.61 -27.20
C ILE A 93 2.92 10.63 -27.38
N TRP A 94 4.06 10.19 -27.91
CA TRP A 94 5.22 11.02 -28.12
C TRP A 94 5.34 11.45 -29.59
N HIS A 95 5.60 12.74 -29.79
CA HIS A 95 5.66 13.39 -31.09
C HIS A 95 6.92 14.24 -31.24
N ARG A 96 7.86 13.82 -32.08
CA ARG A 96 9.05 14.60 -32.40
C ARG A 96 9.20 14.78 -33.90
N GLN A 97 8.87 15.98 -34.40
CA GLN A 97 8.93 16.32 -35.82
C GLN A 97 8.24 15.23 -36.68
N ASP A 98 9.02 14.45 -37.43
CA ASP A 98 8.52 13.39 -38.33
C ASP A 98 8.33 12.03 -37.63
N PHE A 99 8.75 11.90 -36.37
CA PHE A 99 8.67 10.67 -35.60
C PHE A 99 7.54 10.72 -34.58
N LYS A 100 6.74 9.65 -34.55
CA LYS A 100 5.66 9.46 -33.57
C LYS A 100 5.82 8.09 -32.93
N SER A 101 5.73 8.01 -31.61
CA SER A 101 5.86 6.75 -30.88
C SER A 101 4.91 6.66 -29.69
N HIS A 102 4.67 5.43 -29.22
CA HIS A 102 3.88 5.17 -28.02
C HIS A 102 4.83 4.50 -27.02
N ILE A 103 5.28 5.26 -26.04
CA ILE A 103 6.34 4.88 -25.11
C ILE A 103 5.89 4.89 -23.65
N ASP A 104 4.74 5.50 -23.37
CA ASP A 104 4.14 5.57 -22.04
C ASP A 104 2.82 4.80 -22.01
N PHE A 105 2.55 4.14 -20.88
CA PHE A 105 1.41 3.26 -20.74
C PHE A 105 0.89 3.31 -19.31
N ILE A 106 -0.43 3.16 -19.15
CA ILE A 106 -1.03 2.87 -17.86
C ILE A 106 -1.51 1.43 -17.92
N TRP A 107 -0.89 0.58 -17.11
CA TRP A 107 -1.25 -0.82 -16.95
C TRP A 107 -2.08 -1.01 -15.70
N VAL A 108 -3.17 -1.74 -15.84
CA VAL A 108 -4.13 -1.98 -14.76
C VAL A 108 -4.27 -3.45 -14.48
N ASN A 109 -4.36 -3.79 -13.19
CA ASN A 109 -4.57 -5.16 -12.78
C ASN A 109 -5.97 -5.64 -13.25
N TYR A 110 -6.09 -6.90 -13.67
CA TYR A 110 -7.35 -7.51 -14.10
C TYR A 110 -8.47 -7.35 -13.07
N GLU A 111 -8.14 -7.43 -11.78
CA GLU A 111 -9.10 -7.32 -10.67
C GLU A 111 -9.85 -5.98 -10.63
N ILE A 112 -9.27 -4.92 -11.20
CA ILE A 112 -9.85 -3.57 -11.20
C ILE A 112 -10.31 -3.12 -12.59
N ILE A 113 -10.26 -4.01 -13.59
CA ILE A 113 -10.69 -3.68 -14.96
C ILE A 113 -12.19 -3.39 -15.00
N SER A 114 -13.01 -4.08 -14.18
CA SER A 114 -14.45 -3.79 -14.07
C SER A 114 -14.74 -2.36 -13.64
N ASP A 115 -13.83 -1.77 -12.86
CA ASP A 115 -13.96 -0.39 -12.39
C ASP A 115 -13.37 0.62 -13.39
N LEU A 116 -12.65 0.19 -14.43
CA LEU A 116 -12.13 1.07 -15.47
C LEU A 116 -13.24 1.38 -16.49
N ILE A 117 -13.74 2.61 -16.47
CA ILE A 117 -14.84 3.07 -17.34
C ILE A 117 -14.33 3.46 -18.72
N TYR A 118 -13.17 4.10 -18.80
CA TYR A 118 -12.64 4.63 -20.05
C TYR A 118 -11.14 4.89 -19.98
N ALA A 119 -10.48 4.94 -21.14
CA ALA A 119 -9.11 5.40 -21.28
C ALA A 119 -9.00 6.34 -22.49
N SER A 120 -8.18 7.38 -22.38
CA SER A 120 -7.98 8.34 -23.47
C SER A 120 -6.57 8.88 -23.53
N THR A 121 -6.23 9.41 -24.70
CA THR A 121 -4.97 10.13 -24.94
C THR A 121 -5.30 11.53 -25.44
N ASN A 122 -4.86 12.55 -24.71
CA ASN A 122 -5.22 13.95 -24.97
C ASN A 122 -3.97 14.83 -25.05
N LYS A 123 -4.01 15.90 -25.84
CA LYS A 123 -2.93 16.90 -25.80
C LYS A 123 -3.06 17.78 -24.56
N PRO A 124 -1.98 18.04 -23.81
CA PRO A 124 -2.01 18.99 -22.71
C PRO A 124 -2.25 20.41 -23.25
N HIS A 125 -3.15 21.15 -22.60
CA HIS A 125 -3.47 22.53 -22.98
C HIS A 125 -2.70 23.58 -22.17
N ILE A 126 -2.06 23.17 -21.07
CA ILE A 126 -1.40 24.06 -20.10
C ILE A 126 0.10 24.22 -20.42
N VAL A 127 0.72 23.19 -20.98
CA VAL A 127 2.17 23.14 -21.21
C VAL A 127 2.44 22.68 -22.64
N SER A 128 3.34 23.38 -23.33
CA SER A 128 3.86 22.97 -24.63
C SER A 128 4.84 21.82 -24.44
N THR A 129 4.42 20.61 -24.79
CA THR A 129 5.24 19.39 -24.71
C THR A 129 5.04 18.52 -25.95
N ASP A 130 6.06 17.73 -26.26
CA ASP A 130 6.06 16.68 -27.26
C ASP A 130 5.31 15.41 -26.82
N TYR A 131 4.76 15.39 -25.60
CA TYR A 131 3.98 14.29 -25.06
C TYR A 131 2.47 14.60 -24.99
N SER A 132 1.67 13.61 -25.34
CA SER A 132 0.25 13.54 -25.01
C SER A 132 0.08 12.98 -23.60
N VAL A 133 -1.02 13.33 -22.95
CA VAL A 133 -1.43 12.82 -21.64
C VAL A 133 -2.18 11.52 -21.83
N VAL A 134 -1.78 10.48 -21.11
CA VAL A 134 -2.55 9.23 -20.98
C VAL A 134 -3.43 9.32 -19.74
N THR A 135 -4.73 9.11 -19.90
CA THR A 135 -5.71 9.21 -18.81
C THR A 135 -6.53 7.93 -18.73
N ALA A 136 -6.62 7.36 -17.52
CA ALA A 136 -7.52 6.26 -17.19
C ALA A 136 -8.62 6.75 -16.23
N TYR A 137 -9.88 6.45 -16.55
CA TYR A 137 -11.05 6.86 -15.80
C TYR A 137 -11.62 5.66 -15.05
N PHE A 138 -11.59 5.71 -13.72
CA PHE A 138 -12.17 4.68 -12.87
C PHE A 138 -13.51 5.13 -12.29
N SER A 139 -14.41 4.18 -12.11
CA SER A 139 -15.65 4.37 -11.38
C SER A 139 -15.34 4.75 -9.95
N TYR A 140 -15.99 5.82 -9.50
CA TYR A 140 -15.97 6.22 -8.10
C TYR A 140 -16.99 5.42 -7.28
N ASP A 141 -17.91 4.72 -7.96
CA ASP A 141 -19.13 4.21 -7.35
C ASP A 141 -19.04 2.82 -6.71
N ASP A 142 -17.95 2.07 -6.91
CA ASP A 142 -17.81 0.75 -6.29
C ASP A 142 -16.53 0.63 -5.45
N SER A 143 -16.68 -0.15 -4.36
CA SER A 143 -15.74 -0.77 -3.40
C SER A 143 -14.32 -0.20 -3.12
N ILE A 144 -13.61 0.40 -4.08
CA ILE A 144 -12.19 0.77 -4.01
C ILE A 144 -11.96 2.09 -3.25
N PHE A 145 -12.75 3.13 -3.54
CA PHE A 145 -12.47 4.50 -3.06
C PHE A 145 -13.52 5.08 -2.08
N LYS A 146 -14.58 4.34 -1.77
CA LYS A 146 -15.70 4.83 -0.94
C LYS A 146 -15.41 4.95 0.55
N ASN A 147 -14.27 4.45 1.04
CA ASN A 147 -13.97 4.50 2.47
C ASN A 147 -13.11 5.72 2.90
N LYS A 148 -13.56 6.92 2.50
CA LYS A 148 -12.93 8.19 2.90
C LYS A 148 -12.81 8.33 4.41
N ALA A 149 -13.82 7.92 5.17
CA ALA A 149 -13.81 7.96 6.63
C ALA A 149 -12.69 7.10 7.23
N VAL A 150 -12.51 5.84 6.77
CA VAL A 150 -11.39 5.00 7.22
C VAL A 150 -10.05 5.54 6.73
N ALA A 151 -9.95 6.10 5.53
CA ALA A 151 -8.71 6.70 5.04
C ALA A 151 -8.30 7.94 5.85
N ILE A 152 -9.25 8.83 6.17
CA ILE A 152 -9.04 10.00 7.03
C ILE A 152 -8.69 9.55 8.45
N ALA A 153 -9.45 8.59 9.01
CA ALA A 153 -9.14 8.02 10.31
C ALA A 153 -7.75 7.39 10.32
N LYS A 154 -7.31 6.65 9.29
CA LYS A 154 -5.96 6.08 9.25
C LYS A 154 -4.86 7.15 9.09
N ARG A 155 -5.08 8.20 8.29
CA ARG A 155 -4.09 9.27 8.05
C ARG A 155 -3.92 10.20 9.25
N TYR A 156 -5.01 10.47 9.96
CA TYR A 156 -5.07 11.48 11.02
C TYR A 156 -5.41 10.92 12.40
N ASN A 157 -5.62 9.60 12.57
CA ASN A 157 -5.64 8.99 13.90
C ASN A 157 -4.24 9.08 14.47
N THR A 158 -4.07 10.05 15.36
CA THR A 158 -3.14 9.89 16.46
C THR A 158 -3.77 8.92 17.45
N TYR A 159 -3.18 7.73 17.62
CA TYR A 159 -3.55 6.88 18.72
C TYR A 159 -2.91 7.42 19.99
N THR A 160 -3.67 7.40 21.07
CA THR A 160 -3.17 7.69 22.40
C THR A 160 -2.38 6.47 22.87
N ILE A 161 -1.06 6.61 23.00
CA ILE A 161 -0.18 5.55 23.52
C ILE A 161 0.44 5.97 24.84
N ILE A 162 0.75 5.00 25.68
CA ILE A 162 1.42 5.25 26.97
C ILE A 162 2.81 5.84 26.71
N ASN A 163 3.11 6.95 27.38
CA ASN A 163 4.40 7.61 27.27
C ASN A 163 5.34 7.10 28.37
N TYR A 164 5.91 5.91 28.17
CA TYR A 164 6.81 5.26 29.14
C TYR A 164 8.00 6.13 29.59
N LYS A 165 8.42 7.11 28.78
CA LYS A 165 9.55 7.99 29.09
C LYS A 165 9.28 9.01 30.19
N VAL A 166 8.02 9.31 30.48
CA VAL A 166 7.63 10.34 31.45
C VAL A 166 6.90 9.77 32.67
N ILE A 167 6.73 8.44 32.75
CA ILE A 167 6.04 7.82 33.88
C ILE A 167 6.89 7.98 35.13
N THR A 168 6.30 8.56 36.15
CA THR A 168 6.89 8.72 37.49
C THR A 168 6.68 7.48 38.35
N GLN A 169 7.44 7.36 39.44
CA GLN A 169 7.30 6.24 40.37
C GLN A 169 5.92 6.21 41.05
N ASP A 170 5.34 7.37 41.33
CA ASP A 170 4.01 7.48 41.93
C ASP A 170 2.90 7.04 40.97
N GLU A 171 3.03 7.35 39.68
CA GLU A 171 2.10 6.87 38.64
C GLU A 171 2.20 5.36 38.42
N TRP A 172 3.41 4.78 38.49
CA TRP A 172 3.59 3.33 38.49
C TRP A 172 2.96 2.68 39.72
N LYS A 173 3.12 3.29 40.90
CA LYS A 173 2.52 2.81 42.14
C LYS A 173 1.00 2.83 42.07
N ALA A 174 0.41 3.93 41.61
CA ALA A 174 -1.03 4.08 41.44
C ALA A 174 -1.62 3.13 40.38
N PHE A 175 -0.84 2.78 39.35
CA PHE A 175 -1.19 1.75 38.37
C PHE A 175 -1.21 0.36 39.01
N THR A 176 -0.17 0.00 39.79
CA THR A 176 -0.08 -1.30 40.45
C THR A 176 -1.19 -1.48 41.48
N GLU A 177 -1.46 -0.48 42.31
CA GLU A 177 -2.56 -0.49 43.28
C GLU A 177 -3.91 -0.70 42.59
N GLN A 178 -4.13 -0.07 41.42
CA GLN A 178 -5.35 -0.25 40.65
C GLN A 178 -5.43 -1.63 39.97
N MET A 179 -4.30 -2.18 39.52
CA MET A 179 -4.25 -3.55 38.98
C MET A 179 -4.58 -4.57 40.07
N GLU A 180 -4.07 -4.39 41.28
CA GLU A 180 -4.35 -5.26 42.43
C GLU A 180 -5.81 -5.16 42.89
N GLU A 181 -6.41 -3.96 42.89
CA GLU A 181 -7.82 -3.76 43.22
C GLU A 181 -8.76 -4.39 42.17
N LEU A 182 -8.42 -4.28 40.89
CA LEU A 182 -9.25 -4.76 39.78
C LEU A 182 -9.03 -6.23 39.44
N CYS A 183 -7.98 -6.87 39.95
CA CYS A 183 -7.70 -8.27 39.67
C CYS A 183 -8.44 -9.15 40.69
N PRO A 184 -9.49 -9.90 40.28
CA PRO A 184 -10.10 -10.87 41.16
C PRO A 184 -9.12 -12.04 41.34
N ILE A 185 -8.38 -12.05 42.44
CA ILE A 185 -7.58 -13.21 42.82
C ILE A 185 -8.54 -14.29 43.29
N GLU A 186 -9.02 -15.13 42.38
CA GLU A 186 -9.21 -16.56 42.61
C GLU A 186 -8.91 -17.31 41.30
N GLU A 187 -7.69 -17.85 41.17
CA GLU A 187 -7.22 -18.64 40.02
C GLU A 187 -8.04 -19.93 39.78
N SER A 188 -9.02 -20.23 40.64
CA SER A 188 -9.64 -21.56 40.79
C SER A 188 -10.95 -21.77 40.00
N THR A 189 -11.49 -20.77 39.30
CA THR A 189 -12.85 -20.86 38.71
C THR A 189 -12.90 -21.17 37.20
N TYR A 190 -11.79 -21.06 36.47
CA TYR A 190 -11.82 -21.19 35.00
C TYR A 190 -11.50 -22.61 34.53
N LEU A 191 -12.45 -23.21 33.80
CA LEU A 191 -12.25 -24.49 33.12
C LEU A 191 -11.25 -24.33 31.96
N SER A 192 -10.55 -25.40 31.60
CA SER A 192 -9.51 -25.42 30.56
C SER A 192 -10.05 -25.50 29.11
N ASP A 193 -11.28 -25.04 28.87
CA ASP A 193 -11.86 -24.97 27.53
C ASP A 193 -11.57 -23.62 26.83
N SER A 194 -11.63 -23.62 25.51
CA SER A 194 -11.29 -22.43 24.71
C SER A 194 -12.23 -21.24 24.97
N ARG A 195 -13.45 -21.49 25.43
CA ARG A 195 -14.42 -20.44 25.77
C ARG A 195 -14.03 -19.74 27.07
N SER A 196 -13.73 -20.48 28.12
CA SER A 196 -13.30 -19.91 29.41
C SER A 196 -11.98 -19.16 29.28
N LEU A 197 -11.03 -19.67 28.48
CA LEU A 197 -9.77 -18.97 28.20
C LEU A 197 -10.00 -17.63 27.48
N ASN A 198 -10.93 -17.57 26.52
CA ASN A 198 -11.26 -16.31 25.83
C ASN A 198 -11.99 -15.33 26.77
N GLN A 199 -12.83 -15.82 27.68
CA GLN A 199 -13.48 -14.99 28.70
C GLN A 199 -12.43 -14.38 29.63
N LEU A 200 -11.54 -15.20 30.18
CA LEU A 200 -10.42 -14.75 31.01
C LEU A 200 -9.55 -13.72 30.29
N TRP A 201 -9.20 -13.97 29.03
CA TRP A 201 -8.42 -13.02 28.24
C TRP A 201 -9.12 -11.68 28.06
N ASN A 202 -10.44 -11.69 27.84
CA ASN A 202 -11.22 -10.46 27.71
C ASN A 202 -11.33 -9.70 29.03
N GLU A 203 -11.44 -10.40 30.15
CA GLU A 203 -11.42 -9.81 31.49
C GLU A 203 -10.08 -9.16 31.80
N ILE A 204 -8.97 -9.88 31.61
CA ILE A 204 -7.61 -9.34 31.74
C ILE A 204 -7.44 -8.09 30.88
N LYS A 205 -7.86 -8.16 29.61
CA LYS A 205 -7.78 -7.02 28.69
C LYS A 205 -8.61 -5.83 29.18
N SER A 206 -9.77 -6.07 29.79
CA SER A 206 -10.63 -5.03 30.37
C SER A 206 -9.96 -4.37 31.57
N ILE A 207 -9.37 -5.15 32.47
CA ILE A 207 -8.64 -4.67 33.65
C ILE A 207 -7.48 -3.78 33.22
N PHE A 208 -6.63 -4.27 32.31
CA PHE A 208 -5.54 -3.47 31.75
C PHE A 208 -6.03 -2.16 31.13
N LYS A 209 -7.12 -2.19 30.37
CA LYS A 209 -7.68 -0.98 29.75
C LYS A 209 -8.11 0.06 30.79
N GLN A 210 -8.63 -0.37 31.93
CA GLN A 210 -9.01 0.50 33.04
C GLN A 210 -7.78 1.04 33.77
N ALA A 211 -6.83 0.18 34.12
CA ALA A 211 -5.61 0.57 34.82
C ALA A 211 -4.75 1.54 33.99
N PHE A 212 -4.67 1.34 32.68
CA PHE A 212 -3.90 2.22 31.78
C PHE A 212 -4.44 3.65 31.70
N THR A 213 -5.66 3.93 32.16
CA THR A 213 -6.18 5.31 32.18
C THR A 213 -5.42 6.23 33.13
N LYS A 214 -4.76 5.68 34.16
CA LYS A 214 -3.96 6.46 35.13
C LYS A 214 -2.55 6.79 34.66
N LEU A 215 -2.04 6.12 33.63
CA LEU A 215 -0.70 6.38 33.11
C LEU A 215 -0.70 7.59 32.16
N PRO A 216 0.40 8.35 32.08
CA PRO A 216 0.51 9.46 31.16
C PRO A 216 0.53 8.96 29.72
N HIS A 217 -0.29 9.60 28.89
CA HIS A 217 -0.42 9.28 27.48
C HIS A 217 0.19 10.36 26.59
N LYS A 218 0.62 9.96 25.39
CA LYS A 218 0.95 10.88 24.30
C LYS A 218 0.15 10.52 23.06
N LYS A 219 -0.13 11.54 22.24
CA LYS A 219 -0.62 11.35 20.88
C LYS A 219 0.55 10.93 20.01
N ASP A 220 0.44 9.78 19.36
CA ASP A 220 1.43 9.30 18.41
C ASP A 220 0.71 8.82 17.15
N ASN A 221 1.31 9.05 15.99
CA ASN A 221 0.81 8.48 14.75
C ASN A 221 1.61 7.20 14.48
N PRO A 222 0.99 6.01 14.54
CA PRO A 222 1.71 4.75 14.34
C PRO A 222 2.32 4.65 12.93
N PHE A 223 1.84 5.44 11.97
CA PHE A 223 2.37 5.54 10.62
C PHE A 223 3.49 6.59 10.47
N LEU A 224 3.76 7.41 11.49
CA LEU A 224 4.89 8.34 11.54
C LEU A 224 6.11 7.81 12.32
N LYS A 225 6.02 6.62 12.94
CA LYS A 225 7.14 6.05 13.68
C LYS A 225 8.33 5.80 12.74
N GLN A 226 9.48 6.36 13.13
CA GLN A 226 10.80 6.00 12.62
C GLN A 226 10.93 4.48 12.63
N LEU A 227 11.28 3.93 11.46
CA LEU A 227 11.55 2.51 11.25
C LEU A 227 12.55 2.02 12.31
N PRO A 228 12.37 0.80 12.88
CA PRO A 228 13.45 0.19 13.65
C PRO A 228 14.68 0.02 12.75
N GLU A 229 15.88 0.32 13.27
CA GLU A 229 17.15 0.22 12.52
C GLU A 229 17.41 -1.18 11.93
N SER A 230 16.72 -2.21 12.42
CA SER A 230 16.77 -3.56 11.88
C SER A 230 15.41 -4.26 12.02
N ILE A 231 14.91 -4.83 10.92
CA ILE A 231 13.78 -5.75 10.91
C ILE A 231 14.32 -7.18 10.87
N VAL A 232 14.12 -7.95 11.94
CA VAL A 232 14.46 -9.39 11.98
C VAL A 232 13.26 -10.20 11.50
N TYR A 233 13.40 -10.91 10.37
CA TYR A 233 12.38 -11.82 9.85
C TYR A 233 12.41 -13.16 10.58
N PHE A 234 11.32 -13.53 11.25
CA PHE A 234 11.07 -14.92 11.65
C PHE A 234 10.23 -15.63 10.58
N LYS A 235 10.89 -16.44 9.74
CA LYS A 235 10.20 -17.36 8.84
C LYS A 235 9.72 -18.58 9.64
N LYS A 236 8.44 -18.59 10.03
CA LYS A 236 7.80 -19.78 10.59
C LYS A 236 7.71 -20.85 9.50
N LYS A 237 8.59 -21.86 9.54
CA LYS A 237 8.34 -23.12 8.83
C LYS A 237 7.22 -23.85 9.60
N MET A 238 5.98 -23.76 9.12
CA MET A 238 4.96 -24.72 9.50
C MET A 238 5.25 -25.99 8.69
N ARG A 239 5.65 -27.06 9.39
CA ARG A 239 5.60 -28.44 8.89
C ARG A 239 4.19 -28.95 9.06
#